data_AF-A0A3D1ZMR5-F1
#
_entry.id   AF-A0A3D1ZMR5-F1
#
_cell.length_a   1.000
_cell.length_b   1.000
_cell.length_c   1.000
_cell.angle_alpha   90.00
_cell.angle_beta   90.00
_cell.angle_gamma   90.00
#
_symmetry.space_group_name_H-M   'P 1'
#
loop_
_entity.id
_entity.type
_entity.pdbx_description
1 polymer ?
#
loop_
_entity_poly.entity_id
_entity_poly.type
_entity_poly.pdbx_seq_one_letter_code
_entity_poly.pdbx_strand_id
1 'polypeptide(L)' 'IEQTKMLMNASIEAGSLHGHMHHEGITQLFVRMTTNNFQEAIKARKDNRPPDFDDQI' A
#
# COMPACT_ATOMS: atom_id res chain seq x y z
N ILE A 1 -5.81 -36.33 -3.91
CA ILE A 1 -4.43 -35.84 -3.66
C ILE A 1 -4.24 -34.46 -4.30
N GLU A 2 -4.46 -34.30 -5.61
CA GLU A 2 -4.40 -32.99 -6.30
C GLU A 2 -5.32 -31.92 -5.70
N GLN A 3 -6.59 -32.24 -5.43
CA GLN A 3 -7.54 -31.27 -4.84
C GLN A 3 -7.12 -30.79 -3.44
N THR A 4 -6.54 -31.65 -2.62
CA THR A 4 -6.04 -31.29 -1.28
C THR A 4 -4.83 -30.37 -1.37
N LYS A 5 -3.93 -30.60 -2.33
CA LYS A 5 -2.77 -29.73 -2.59
C LYS A 5 -3.21 -28.35 -3.09
N MET A 6 -4.17 -28.31 -4.00
CA MET A 6 -4.76 -27.04 -4.49
C MET A 6 -5.44 -26.28 -3.35
N LEU A 7 -6.20 -26.96 -2.50
CA LEU A 7 -6.82 -26.36 -1.31
C LEU A 7 -5.78 -25.83 -0.32
N MET A 8 -4.69 -26.58 -0.07
CA MET A 8 -3.60 -26.13 0.81
C MET A 8 -2.90 -24.90 0.25
N ASN A 9 -2.57 -24.88 -1.04
CA ASN A 9 -1.98 -23.70 -1.68
C ASN A 9 -2.94 -22.50 -1.62
N ALA A 10 -4.23 -22.71 -1.90
CA ALA A 10 -5.24 -21.66 -1.79
C ALA A 10 -5.38 -21.14 -0.35
N SER A 11 -5.25 -22.01 0.66
CA SER A 11 -5.28 -21.58 2.07
C SER A 11 -4.05 -20.78 2.49
N ILE A 12 -2.86 -21.15 1.99
CA ILE A 12 -1.61 -20.43 2.21
C ILE A 12 -1.67 -19.07 1.51
N GLU A 13 -2.12 -19.05 0.25
CA GLU A 13 -2.33 -17.84 -0.53
C GLU A 13 -3.41 -16.94 0.07
N ALA A 14 -4.48 -17.48 0.66
CA ALA A 14 -5.51 -16.67 1.32
C ALA A 14 -4.99 -16.02 2.62
N GLY A 15 -4.22 -16.76 3.43
CA GLY A 15 -3.55 -16.22 4.62
C GLY A 15 -2.47 -15.19 4.26
N SER A 16 -1.74 -15.45 3.18
CA SER A 16 -0.76 -14.55 2.57
C SER A 16 -1.43 -13.30 1.99
N LEU A 17 -2.54 -13.42 1.26
CA LEU A 17 -3.29 -12.32 0.67
C LEU A 17 -3.83 -11.37 1.75
N HIS A 18 -4.40 -11.90 2.83
CA HIS A 18 -4.86 -11.08 3.95
C HIS A 18 -3.68 -10.36 4.63
N GLY A 19 -2.57 -11.06 4.85
CA GLY A 19 -1.33 -10.48 5.37
C GLY A 19 -0.74 -9.40 4.44
N HIS A 20 -0.77 -9.63 3.12
CA HIS A 20 -0.30 -8.69 2.10
C HIS A 20 -1.18 -7.45 2.03
N MET A 21 -2.50 -7.59 2.03
CA MET A 21 -3.44 -6.46 2.07
C MET A 21 -3.27 -5.62 3.34
N HIS A 22 -3.08 -6.28 4.48
CA HIS A 22 -2.82 -5.60 5.75
C HIS A 22 -1.50 -4.83 5.72
N HIS A 23 -0.43 -5.45 5.23
CA HIS A 23 0.88 -4.82 5.10
C HIS A 23 0.87 -3.65 4.11
N GLU A 24 0.22 -3.82 2.96
CA GLU A 24 0.06 -2.77 1.94
C GLU A 24 -0.71 -1.57 2.51
N GLY A 25 -1.82 -1.82 3.23
CA GLY A 25 -2.60 -0.77 3.87
C GLY A 25 -1.79 0.01 4.91
N ILE A 26 -1.02 -0.68 5.76
CA ILE A 26 -0.15 -0.03 6.75
C ILE A 26 0.94 0.80 6.07
N THR A 27 1.62 0.25 5.07
CA THR A 27 2.70 0.97 4.36
C THR A 27 2.16 2.20 3.62
N GLN A 28 1.01 2.09 2.94
CA GLN A 28 0.37 3.23 2.28
C GLN A 28 -0.03 4.32 3.29
N LEU A 29 -0.61 3.94 4.43
CA LEU A 29 -0.98 4.89 5.48
C LEU A 29 0.25 5.51 6.16
N PHE A 30 1.30 4.72 6.40
CA PHE A 30 2.55 5.18 6.98
C PHE A 30 3.17 6.26 6.09
N VAL A 31 3.42 5.98 4.82
CA VAL A 31 3.95 6.97 3.86
C VAL A 31 3.04 8.21 3.81
N ARG A 32 1.71 8.03 3.77
CA ARG A 32 0.76 9.16 3.72
C ARG A 32 0.80 10.06 4.97
N MET A 33 1.08 9.50 6.14
CA MET A 33 1.11 10.24 7.41
C MET A 33 2.50 10.77 7.76
N THR A 34 3.57 10.03 7.39
CA THR A 34 4.94 10.36 7.78
C THR A 34 5.68 11.18 6.72
N THR A 35 5.24 11.14 5.47
CA THR A 35 5.81 12.01 4.43
C THR A 35 4.87 13.17 4.15
N ASN A 36 5.42 14.38 4.04
CA ASN A 36 4.65 15.57 3.64
C ASN A 36 4.10 15.47 2.20
N ASN A 37 4.42 14.38 1.49
CA ASN A 37 4.00 14.08 0.12
C ASN A 37 2.47 14.12 -0.05
N PHE A 38 1.69 13.72 0.96
CA PHE A 38 0.24 13.80 0.85
C PHE A 38 -0.28 15.24 0.85
N GLN A 39 0.27 16.09 1.72
CA GLN A 39 -0.08 17.52 1.75
C GLN A 39 0.39 18.23 0.48
N GLU A 40 1.58 17.90 0.00
CA GLU A 40 2.12 18.43 -1.25
C GLU A 40 1.28 18.01 -2.46
N ALA A 41 0.85 16.74 -2.53
CA ALA A 41 -0.06 16.27 -3.58
C ALA A 41 -1.41 17.00 -3.59
N ILE A 42 -1.90 17.45 -2.43
CA ILE A 42 -3.10 18.28 -2.32
C ILE A 42 -2.81 19.71 -2.77
N LYS A 43 -1.72 20.33 -2.29
CA LYS A 43 -1.32 21.69 -2.68
C LYS A 43 -1.07 21.80 -4.18
N ALA A 44 -0.30 20.88 -4.75
CA ALA A 44 0.01 20.85 -6.17
C ALA A 44 -1.24 20.75 -7.05
N ARG A 45 -2.22 19.92 -6.65
CA ARG A 45 -3.52 19.84 -7.31
C ARG A 45 -4.32 21.13 -7.19
N LYS A 46 -4.32 21.74 -6.00
CA LYS A 46 -5.02 23.01 -5.75
C LYS A 46 -4.41 24.14 -6.58
N ASP A 47 -3.09 24.16 -6.71
CA ASP A 47 -2.31 25.20 -7.38
C ASP A 47 -2.09 24.91 -8.88
N ASN A 48 -2.66 23.83 -9.41
CA ASN A 48 -2.48 23.36 -10.80
C ASN A 48 -1.01 23.29 -11.27
N ARG A 49 -0.13 22.85 -10.38
CA ARG A 49 1.30 22.66 -10.64
C ARG A 49 1.69 21.19 -10.45
N PRO A 50 2.80 20.72 -11.04
CA PRO A 50 3.34 19.41 -10.72
C PRO A 50 3.73 19.34 -9.22
N PRO A 51 3.46 18.21 -8.53
CA PRO A 51 3.88 18.00 -7.14
C PRO A 51 5.39 17.80 -7.05
N ASP A 52 6.00 18.38 -6.01
CA ASP A 52 7.42 18.21 -5.70
C ASP A 52 7.60 17.38 -4.43
N PHE A 53 7.81 16.07 -4.62
CA PHE A 53 7.91 15.11 -3.51
C PHE A 53 9.33 15.12 -2.93
N ASP A 54 9.46 15.66 -1.72
CA ASP A 54 10.68 15.57 -0.92
C ASP A 54 10.52 14.37 0.02
N ASP A 55 11.15 13.24 -0.33
CA ASP A 55 11.15 12.01 0.45
C ASP A 55 12.03 12.10 1.71
N GLN A 56 12.08 13.28 2.35
CA GLN A 56 12.69 13.45 3.65
C GLN A 56 11.80 12.77 4.71
N ILE A 57 12.34 11.70 5.29
CA ILE A 57 11.78 10.95 6.41
C ILE A 57 11.92 11.75 7.71
#